data_AF-A0A7D6VK49-F1
#
_entry.id   AF-A0A7D6VK49-F1
#
_cell.length_a   1.000
_cell.length_b   1.000
_cell.length_c   1.000
_cell.angle_alpha   90.00
_cell.angle_beta   90.00
_cell.angle_gamma   90.00
#
_symmetry.space_group_name_H-M   'P 1'
#
loop_
_entity.id
_entity.type
_entity.pdbx_description
1 polymer ?
#
loop_
_entity_poly.entity_id
_entity_poly.type
_entity_poly.pdbx_seq_one_letter_code
_entity_poly.pdbx_strand_id
1 'polypeptide(L)' 'MSDSLKERVRAKLIRQLEEDGPDPEQDDVRRVSVQDDLDILNVVADDDPFVEELAARYLVF' A
#
# COMPACT_ATOMS: atom_id res chain seq x y z
N MET A 1 5.15 1.38 20.12
CA MET A 1 5.16 1.42 18.65
C MET A 1 3.79 1.90 18.27
N SER A 2 3.72 3.20 17.97
CA SER A 2 2.46 3.89 17.72
C SER A 2 1.94 3.39 16.38
N ASP A 3 0.76 2.78 16.38
CA ASP A 3 0.10 2.23 15.19
C ASP A 3 -0.26 3.41 14.26
N SER A 4 0.71 3.86 13.47
CA SER A 4 0.55 5.05 12.63
C SER A 4 -0.29 4.69 11.42
N LEU A 5 -1.01 5.67 10.86
CA LEU A 5 -1.84 5.45 9.68
C LEU A 5 -1.03 4.80 8.55
N LYS A 6 0.22 5.26 8.39
CA LYS A 6 1.19 4.69 7.45
C LYS A 6 1.45 3.21 7.67
N GLU A 7 1.66 2.79 8.92
CA GLU A 7 1.96 1.40 9.26
C GLU A 7 0.78 0.48 8.92
N ARG A 8 -0.44 0.98 9.14
CA ARG A 8 -1.69 0.29 8.79
C ARG A 8 -1.92 0.20 7.29
N VAL A 9 -1.66 1.29 6.55
CA VAL A 9 -1.71 1.31 5.08
C VAL A 9 -0.68 0.35 4.51
N ARG A 10 0.55 0.37 5.03
CA ARG A 10 1.64 -0.53 4.63
C ARG A 10 1.25 -2.00 4.81
N ALA A 11 0.73 -2.36 5.98
CA ALA A 11 0.28 -3.72 6.25
C ALA A 11 -0.84 -4.16 5.30
N LYS A 12 -1.75 -3.24 4.93
CA LYS A 12 -2.81 -3.50 3.96
C LYS A 12 -2.27 -3.78 2.55
N LEU A 13 -1.33 -2.97 2.06
CA LEU A 13 -0.73 -3.13 0.74
C LEU A 13 0.06 -4.44 0.63
N ILE A 14 0.87 -4.76 1.64
CA ILE A 14 1.63 -6.03 1.70
C ILE A 14 0.68 -7.21 1.65
N ARG A 15 -0.40 -7.18 2.45
CA ARG A 15 -1.40 -8.25 2.46
C ARG A 15 -2.08 -8.42 1.10
N GLN A 16 -2.38 -7.34 0.38
CA GLN A 16 -2.95 -7.44 -0.97
C GLN A 16 -1.97 -8.09 -1.94
N LEU A 17 -0.69 -7.72 -1.90
CA LEU A 17 0.34 -8.36 -2.74
C LEU A 17 0.51 -9.85 -2.46
N GLU A 18 0.34 -10.26 -1.20
CA GLU A 18 0.37 -11.67 -0.79
C GLU A 18 -0.92 -12.41 -1.18
N GLU A 19 -2.08 -11.77 -1.05
CA GLU A 19 -3.40 -12.35 -1.38
C GLU A 19 -3.63 -12.47 -2.89
N ASP A 20 -3.18 -11.50 -3.70
CA ASP A 20 -3.31 -11.55 -5.16
C ASP A 20 -2.40 -12.60 -5.81
N GLY A 21 -1.37 -13.08 -5.11
CA GLY A 21 -0.47 -14.12 -5.57
C GLY A 21 0.31 -13.76 -6.85
N PRO A 22 1.35 -14.54 -7.22
CA PRO A 22 1.98 -14.41 -8.51
C PRO A 22 1.10 -15.04 -9.58
N ASP A 23 0.17 -14.28 -10.16
CA ASP A 23 -0.52 -14.70 -11.38
C ASP A 23 0.46 -14.59 -12.57
N PRO A 24 0.87 -15.71 -13.20
CA PRO A 24 1.89 -15.70 -14.24
C PRO A 24 1.39 -15.16 -15.59
N GLU A 25 0.08 -14.95 -15.76
CA GLU A 25 -0.52 -14.57 -17.05
C GLU A 25 -1.08 -13.14 -17.08
N GLN A 26 -1.05 -12.41 -15.97
CA GLN A 26 -1.51 -11.04 -15.92
C GLN A 26 -0.45 -10.13 -15.29
N ASP A 27 0.09 -9.21 -16.09
CA ASP A 27 0.58 -7.91 -15.60
C ASP A 27 -0.63 -7.21 -14.98
N ASP A 28 -0.99 -7.63 -13.77
CA ASP A 28 -2.15 -7.12 -13.09
C ASP A 28 -1.83 -5.68 -12.73
N VAL A 29 -2.36 -4.74 -13.52
CA VAL A 29 -2.14 -3.29 -13.36
C VAL A 29 -2.40 -2.87 -11.91
N ARG A 30 -3.30 -3.59 -11.22
CA ARG A 30 -3.56 -3.42 -9.79
C ARG A 30 -2.36 -3.77 -8.93
N ARG A 31 -1.71 -4.91 -9.17
CA ARG A 31 -0.51 -5.34 -8.44
C ARG A 31 0.66 -4.39 -8.64
N VAL A 32 0.90 -3.95 -9.88
CA VAL A 32 1.93 -2.94 -10.18
C VAL A 32 1.64 -1.64 -9.43
N SER A 33 0.39 -1.18 -9.47
CA SER A 33 -0.01 0.03 -8.74
C SER A 33 0.18 -0.09 -7.22
N VAL A 34 -0.15 -1.25 -6.63
CA VAL A 34 0.04 -1.52 -5.20
C VAL A 34 1.53 -1.56 -4.83
N GLN A 35 2.36 -2.14 -5.69
CA GLN A 35 3.82 -2.20 -5.51
C GLN A 35 4.44 -0.79 -5.55
N ASP A 36 4.07 0.01 -6.55
CA ASP A 36 4.52 1.39 -6.71
C ASP A 36 4.08 2.26 -5.53
N ASP A 37 2.80 2.15 -5.12
CA ASP A 37 2.26 2.86 -3.97
C ASP A 37 3.00 2.47 -2.67
N LEU A 38 3.36 1.18 -2.51
CA LEU A 38 4.12 0.68 -1.36
C LEU A 38 5.56 1.21 -1.34
N ASP A 39 6.21 1.29 -2.50
CA ASP A 39 7.57 1.83 -2.62
C ASP A 39 7.61 3.32 -2.29
N ILE A 40 6.62 4.10 -2.75
CA ILE A 40 6.48 5.51 -2.38
C ILE A 40 6.18 5.62 -0.87
N LEU A 41 5.28 4.79 -0.33
CA LEU A 41 4.94 4.79 1.10
C LEU A 41 6.18 4.54 1.98
N ASN A 42 7.15 3.76 1.52
CA ASN A 42 8.36 3.47 2.29
C ASN A 42 9.34 4.66 2.40
N VAL A 43 9.28 5.62 1.46
CA VAL A 43 10.19 6.77 1.43
C VAL A 43 9.58 8.06 2.00
N VAL A 44 8.26 8.20 1.99
CA VAL A 44 7.57 9.38 2.56
C VAL A 44 7.58 9.37 4.09
N ALA A 45 7.38 10.54 4.71
CA ALA A 45 7.22 10.65 6.16
C ALA A 45 5.85 10.13 6.63
N ASP A 46 5.71 9.90 7.94
CA ASP A 46 4.45 9.40 8.52
C ASP A 46 3.32 10.44 8.46
N ASP A 47 3.67 11.73 8.48
CA ASP A 47 2.74 12.86 8.36
C ASP A 47 2.60 13.38 6.91
N ASP A 48 3.08 12.61 5.92
CA ASP A 48 2.98 13.00 4.52
C ASP A 48 1.53 12.89 4.04
N PRO A 49 0.98 13.89 3.33
CA PRO A 49 -0.40 13.84 2.81
C PRO A 49 -0.64 12.62 1.91
N PHE A 50 0.41 12.07 1.27
CA PHE A 50 0.31 10.84 0.49
C PHE A 50 -0.15 9.64 1.32
N VAL A 51 0.17 9.60 2.62
CA VAL A 51 -0.31 8.54 3.54
C VAL A 51 -1.83 8.60 3.68
N GLU A 52 -2.41 9.80 3.81
CA GLU A 52 -3.87 9.98 3.88
C GLU A 52 -4.56 9.67 2.55
N GLU A 53 -3.94 10.03 1.43
CA GLU A 53 -4.43 9.68 0.10
C GLU A 53 -4.50 8.17 -0.11
N LEU A 54 -3.43 7.46 0.27
CA LEU A 54 -3.41 5.99 0.23
C LEU A 54 -4.40 5.38 1.20
N ALA A 55 -4.54 5.93 2.41
CA ALA A 55 -5.54 5.49 3.37
C ALA A 55 -6.96 5.57 2.78
N ALA A 56 -7.32 6.68 2.12
CA ALA A 56 -8.60 6.82 1.46
C ALA A 56 -8.76 5.85 0.27
N ARG A 57 -7.71 5.70 -0.56
CA ARG A 57 -7.72 4.81 -1.74
C ARG A 57 -7.91 3.34 -1.36
N TYR A 58 -7.23 2.90 -0.30
CA TYR A 58 -7.22 1.52 0.16
C TYR A 58 -8.20 1.25 1.31
N LEU A 59 -9.03 2.25 1.66
CA LEU A 59 -10.07 2.19 2.69
C LEU A 59 -9.53 1.78 4.07
N VAL A 60 -8.45 2.43 4.51
CA VAL A 60 -7.80 2.26 5.82
C VAL A 60 -8.08 3.51 6.66
N PHE A 61 -8.62 3.35 7.88
CA PHE A 61 -9.04 4.46 8.76
C PHE A 61 -8.59 4.31 10.20
#